data_AF-A0AAN8XJR0-F1
#
_entry.id   AF-A0AAN8XJR0-F1
#
_cell.length_a   1.000
_cell.length_b   1.000
_cell.length_c   1.000
_cell.angle_alpha   90.00
_cell.angle_beta   90.00
_cell.angle_gamma   90.00
#
_symmetry.space_group_name_H-M   'P 1'
#
loop_
_entity.id
_entity.type
_entity.pdbx_description
1 polymer ?
#
loop_
_entity_poly.entity_id
_entity_poly.type
_entity_poly.pdbx_seq_one_letter_code
_entity_poly.pdbx_strand_id
1 'polypeptide(L)'
;DVVLTNSLYPFYRNALMQVVVRVKNATSVHVTPDFLTAVRNAPAVSLDFWRCGTLYLSSSPAEQRTFSPSFSTHMGIGIINCTVPYVPSKLLRDRTTGGLLIRESRVGTIAKNILFNTVKMKYLFIENTTLERVEGYLSNYDNISMDLVDGIGWHGLRLSNVTIASLPASSFNFVYDGSGPTTKECEAKIINCRIADVQSGAILLKGKIDVTIRGNTFQRLRKDALMVNVTGDLKFEENSVELLEPRALKGLICGGNTQMDKNIVHLNAPSEAPYNASGSPFDKSCGNPQIFIVISPPQPRTESRTSNATWVLLTLLLLLITAVAFMGVFFYRNQTFLRQYKRGGVQECTTMQELQNSDELSTVEEDLDTGLSNPIYDIREPS
;
A
#
# COMPACT_ATOMS: atom_id res chain seq x y z
N ASP A 1 21.32 -3.40 7.48
CA ASP A 1 22.21 -4.55 7.71
C ASP A 1 22.42 -5.42 6.50
N VAL A 2 21.36 -5.79 5.78
CA VAL A 2 21.48 -6.63 4.58
C VAL A 2 21.32 -5.79 3.32
N VAL A 3 22.25 -5.92 2.38
CA VAL A 3 22.13 -5.33 1.04
C VAL A 3 22.19 -6.46 0.01
N LEU A 4 21.05 -6.74 -0.63
CA LEU A 4 20.99 -7.74 -1.68
C LEU A 4 21.50 -7.12 -2.98
N THR A 5 22.63 -7.61 -3.47
CA THR A 5 23.30 -7.17 -4.70
C THR A 5 23.63 -8.37 -5.60
N ASN A 6 23.96 -8.10 -6.86
CA ASN A 6 24.45 -9.14 -7.79
C ASN A 6 25.82 -9.73 -7.40
N SER A 7 26.60 -9.02 -6.58
CA SER A 7 27.94 -9.47 -6.15
C SER A 7 27.89 -10.65 -5.18
N LEU A 8 26.85 -10.69 -4.34
CA LEU A 8 26.60 -11.78 -3.40
C LEU A 8 26.02 -13.02 -4.10
N TYR A 9 25.30 -12.80 -5.21
CA TYR A 9 24.59 -13.85 -5.92
C TYR A 9 24.64 -13.64 -7.44
N PRO A 10 25.70 -14.12 -8.11
CA PRO A 10 25.88 -13.94 -9.56
C PRO A 10 25.02 -14.95 -10.34
N PHE A 11 23.70 -14.91 -10.15
CA PHE A 11 22.73 -15.80 -10.79
C PHE A 11 22.82 -15.78 -12.33
N TYR A 12 23.43 -14.75 -12.91
CA TYR A 12 23.69 -14.64 -14.34
C TYR A 12 24.72 -15.63 -14.88
N ARG A 13 25.54 -16.25 -14.01
CA ARG A 13 26.58 -17.20 -14.43
C ARG A 13 26.08 -18.64 -14.55
N ASN A 14 24.90 -18.94 -14.00
CA ASN A 14 24.33 -20.29 -13.95
C ASN A 14 22.95 -20.29 -14.61
N ALA A 15 22.64 -21.32 -15.39
CA ALA A 15 21.29 -21.53 -15.91
C ALA A 15 20.38 -22.06 -14.79
N LEU A 16 19.77 -21.16 -14.02
CA LEU A 16 18.87 -21.51 -12.93
C LEU A 16 17.42 -21.51 -13.41
N MET A 17 16.72 -22.62 -13.18
CA MET A 17 15.28 -22.73 -13.46
C MET A 17 14.44 -22.01 -12.41
N GLN A 18 14.94 -21.93 -11.18
CA GLN A 18 14.27 -21.29 -10.06
C GLN A 18 15.26 -20.58 -9.13
N VAL A 19 14.84 -19.43 -8.61
CA VAL A 19 15.52 -18.71 -7.54
C VAL A 19 14.54 -18.45 -6.40
N VAL A 20 14.94 -18.84 -5.20
CA VAL A 20 14.21 -18.53 -3.97
C VAL A 20 15.17 -17.83 -3.03
N VAL A 21 14.85 -16.61 -2.63
CA VAL A 21 15.62 -15.84 -1.67
C VAL A 21 14.74 -15.49 -0.50
N ARG A 22 15.24 -15.76 0.71
CA ARG A 22 14.53 -15.50 1.95
C ARG A 22 15.46 -14.79 2.92
N VAL A 23 15.04 -13.61 3.38
CA VAL A 23 15.72 -12.85 4.41
C VAL A 23 14.83 -12.81 5.64
N LYS A 24 15.40 -13.12 6.82
CA LYS A 24 14.66 -13.15 8.08
C LYS A 24 15.38 -12.33 9.15
N ASN A 25 14.62 -11.69 10.03
CA ASN A 25 15.11 -11.07 11.27
C ASN A 25 16.22 -10.02 11.06
N ALA A 26 16.26 -9.36 9.91
CA ALA A 26 17.23 -8.30 9.62
C ALA A 26 16.68 -6.95 10.08
N THR A 27 17.49 -6.08 10.69
CA THR A 27 17.01 -4.74 11.10
C THR A 27 16.66 -3.87 9.89
N SER A 28 17.42 -3.99 8.80
CA SER A 28 17.09 -3.39 7.51
C SER A 28 17.61 -4.21 6.34
N VAL A 29 16.83 -4.21 5.25
CA VAL A 29 17.13 -4.90 3.99
C VAL A 29 17.02 -3.92 2.83
N HIS A 30 18.04 -3.85 2.00
CA HIS A 30 18.06 -3.05 0.78
C HIS A 30 18.15 -3.98 -0.43
N VAL A 31 17.10 -4.02 -1.23
CA VAL A 31 17.05 -4.78 -2.49
C VAL A 31 17.46 -3.86 -3.61
N THR A 32 18.65 -4.07 -4.19
CA THR A 32 19.18 -3.17 -5.22
C THR A 32 18.64 -3.50 -6.62
N PRO A 33 18.69 -2.55 -7.58
CA PRO A 33 18.29 -2.81 -8.96
C PRO A 33 19.08 -3.97 -9.59
N ASP A 34 20.40 -4.02 -9.34
CA ASP A 34 21.29 -5.04 -9.90
C ASP A 34 20.98 -6.45 -9.40
N PHE A 35 20.54 -6.59 -8.15
CA PHE A 35 20.07 -7.86 -7.64
C PHE A 35 18.78 -8.32 -8.33
N LEU A 36 17.81 -7.41 -8.49
CA LEU A 36 16.56 -7.70 -9.21
C LEU A 36 16.83 -8.10 -10.66
N THR A 37 17.80 -7.46 -11.30
CA THR A 37 18.29 -7.85 -12.62
C THR A 37 18.81 -9.28 -12.61
N ALA A 38 19.68 -9.64 -11.66
CA ALA A 38 20.30 -10.96 -11.59
C ALA A 38 19.28 -12.08 -11.33
N VAL A 39 18.37 -11.92 -10.34
CA VAL A 39 17.37 -12.96 -10.02
C VAL A 39 16.38 -13.16 -11.16
N ARG A 40 16.10 -12.11 -11.95
CA ARG A 40 15.20 -12.19 -13.10
C ARG A 40 15.74 -13.04 -14.25
N ASN A 41 16.98 -13.53 -14.18
CA ASN A 41 17.49 -14.53 -15.10
C ASN A 41 16.76 -15.87 -14.98
N ALA A 42 16.23 -16.19 -13.79
CA ALA A 42 15.49 -17.42 -13.58
C ALA A 42 14.03 -17.30 -14.06
N PRO A 43 13.49 -18.34 -14.73
CA PRO A 43 12.08 -18.43 -15.10
C PRO A 43 11.12 -18.31 -13.90
N ALA A 44 11.47 -18.88 -12.75
CA ALA A 44 10.69 -18.81 -11.52
C ALA A 44 11.46 -18.11 -10.40
N VAL A 45 10.88 -17.05 -9.83
CA VAL A 45 11.50 -16.25 -8.77
C VAL A 45 10.56 -16.11 -7.59
N SER A 46 11.08 -16.33 -6.38
CA SER A 46 10.41 -16.05 -5.11
C SER A 46 11.34 -15.23 -4.21
N LEU A 47 10.86 -14.08 -3.73
CA LEU A 47 11.56 -13.26 -2.74
C LEU A 47 10.70 -13.15 -1.48
N ASP A 48 11.22 -13.59 -0.34
CA ASP A 48 10.55 -13.59 0.95
C ASP A 48 11.30 -12.72 1.96
N PHE A 49 10.64 -11.73 2.56
CA PHE A 49 11.19 -10.88 3.62
C PHE A 49 10.33 -11.02 4.88
N TRP A 50 10.90 -11.58 5.94
CA TRP A 50 10.16 -11.93 7.16
C TRP A 50 10.77 -11.24 8.38
N ARG A 51 9.95 -10.50 9.12
CA ARG A 51 10.39 -9.82 10.36
C ARG A 51 11.60 -8.92 10.08
N CYS A 52 11.61 -8.25 8.94
CA CYS A 52 12.67 -7.30 8.60
C CYS A 52 12.25 -5.92 9.09
N GLY A 53 13.07 -5.21 9.88
CA GLY A 53 12.70 -3.91 10.45
C GLY A 53 12.26 -2.92 9.37
N THR A 54 13.20 -2.45 8.52
CA THR A 54 12.86 -1.64 7.33
C THR A 54 13.33 -2.30 6.03
N LEU A 55 12.41 -2.45 5.07
CA LEU A 55 12.67 -3.02 3.74
C LEU A 55 12.61 -1.93 2.68
N TYR A 56 13.73 -1.73 1.98
CA TYR A 56 13.85 -0.83 0.84
C TYR A 56 13.87 -1.63 -0.46
N LEU A 57 12.87 -1.40 -1.32
CA LEU A 57 12.73 -2.07 -2.60
C LEU A 57 13.10 -1.11 -3.73
N SER A 58 13.93 -1.59 -4.66
CA SER A 58 14.23 -0.86 -5.90
C SER A 58 13.27 -1.26 -7.02
N SER A 59 13.03 -0.36 -7.98
CA SER A 59 12.36 -0.71 -9.24
C SER A 59 13.23 -1.68 -10.04
N SER A 60 12.59 -2.62 -10.75
CA SER A 60 13.30 -3.51 -11.66
C SER A 60 13.71 -2.76 -12.95
N PRO A 61 15.00 -2.76 -13.31
CA PRO A 61 15.48 -2.12 -14.54
C PRO A 61 14.80 -2.66 -15.81
N ALA A 62 14.84 -1.87 -16.88
CA ALA A 62 14.41 -2.35 -18.19
C ALA A 62 15.51 -3.26 -18.76
N GLU A 63 15.23 -4.55 -18.85
CA GLU A 63 16.04 -5.48 -19.63
C GLU A 63 15.15 -6.14 -20.66
N GLN A 64 15.56 -6.09 -21.94
CA GLN A 64 14.90 -6.87 -22.98
C GLN A 64 15.30 -8.33 -22.80
N ARG A 65 14.36 -9.16 -22.35
CA ARG A 65 14.51 -10.62 -22.37
C ARG A 65 13.31 -11.26 -23.01
N THR A 66 13.58 -11.98 -24.08
CA THR A 66 12.63 -12.85 -24.73
C THR A 66 12.78 -14.23 -24.09
N PHE A 67 12.01 -14.51 -23.04
CA PHE A 67 11.77 -15.90 -22.69
C PHE A 67 11.03 -16.56 -23.86
N SER A 68 11.40 -17.78 -24.20
CA SER A 68 10.67 -18.52 -25.24
C SER A 68 9.18 -18.57 -24.86
N PRO A 69 8.25 -18.27 -25.78
CA PRO A 69 6.81 -18.26 -25.49
C PRO A 69 6.27 -19.63 -25.02
N SER A 70 7.06 -20.70 -25.16
CA SER A 70 6.76 -22.04 -24.65
C SER A 70 6.95 -22.22 -23.13
N PHE A 71 7.61 -21.29 -22.43
CA PHE A 71 7.86 -21.39 -20.99
C PHE A 71 7.10 -20.32 -20.20
N SER A 72 6.26 -20.76 -19.26
CA SER A 72 5.58 -19.86 -18.31
C SER A 72 6.56 -19.36 -17.25
N THR A 73 6.66 -18.04 -17.09
CA THR A 73 7.57 -17.40 -16.13
C THR A 73 6.80 -16.76 -14.97
N HIS A 74 7.38 -16.84 -13.77
CA HIS A 74 6.70 -16.49 -12.52
C HIS A 74 7.61 -15.60 -11.65
N MET A 75 7.02 -14.60 -10.99
CA MET A 75 7.70 -13.83 -9.95
C MET A 75 6.76 -13.55 -8.78
N GLY A 76 7.14 -14.00 -7.58
CA GLY A 76 6.43 -13.78 -6.33
C GLY A 76 7.25 -13.00 -5.32
N ILE A 77 6.61 -12.10 -4.59
CA ILE A 77 7.22 -11.40 -3.45
C ILE A 77 6.32 -11.54 -2.21
N GLY A 78 6.89 -12.03 -1.12
CA GLY A 78 6.30 -12.06 0.21
C GLY A 78 6.98 -11.06 1.14
N ILE A 79 6.19 -10.18 1.76
CA ILE A 79 6.61 -9.20 2.76
C ILE A 79 5.79 -9.46 4.01
N ILE A 80 6.43 -9.92 5.08
CA ILE A 80 5.75 -10.34 6.30
C ILE A 80 6.40 -9.64 7.49
N ASN A 81 5.59 -8.92 8.28
CA ASN A 81 6.04 -8.20 9.47
C ASN A 81 7.24 -7.27 9.17
N CYS A 82 7.06 -6.36 8.20
CA CYS A 82 8.09 -5.42 7.80
C CYS A 82 7.54 -3.97 7.75
N THR A 83 8.44 -2.99 7.89
CA THR A 83 8.15 -1.60 7.49
C THR A 83 8.68 -1.35 6.08
N VAL A 84 7.81 -0.98 5.16
CA VAL A 84 8.14 -0.73 3.75
C VAL A 84 7.73 0.71 3.39
N PRO A 85 8.67 1.66 3.32
CA PRO A 85 8.33 3.04 2.99
C PRO A 85 7.66 3.16 1.61
N TYR A 86 8.15 2.37 0.65
CA TYR A 86 7.73 2.48 -0.75
C TYR A 86 7.87 1.12 -1.47
N VAL A 87 6.77 0.64 -2.06
CA VAL A 87 6.78 -0.47 -3.02
C VAL A 87 6.85 0.12 -4.42
N PRO A 88 7.97 -0.05 -5.15
CA PRO A 88 8.24 0.71 -6.34
C PRO A 88 7.50 0.18 -7.57
N SER A 89 7.34 1.04 -8.58
CA SER A 89 6.82 0.63 -9.88
C SER A 89 7.72 -0.43 -10.51
N LYS A 90 7.14 -1.29 -11.33
CA LYS A 90 7.83 -2.32 -12.12
C LYS A 90 8.63 -3.29 -11.25
N LEU A 91 8.20 -3.51 -10.01
CA LEU A 91 8.83 -4.48 -9.12
C LEU A 91 8.69 -5.90 -9.66
N LEU A 92 7.49 -6.25 -10.12
CA LEU A 92 7.15 -7.50 -10.78
C LEU A 92 7.06 -7.21 -12.28
N ARG A 93 8.06 -7.66 -13.05
CA ARG A 93 8.24 -7.20 -14.44
C ARG A 93 8.61 -8.30 -15.44
N ASP A 94 7.97 -8.24 -16.61
CA ASP A 94 8.22 -9.09 -17.79
C ASP A 94 8.08 -10.57 -17.42
N ARG A 95 6.86 -10.95 -17.00
CA ARG A 95 6.54 -12.30 -16.52
C ARG A 95 5.18 -12.76 -17.03
N THR A 96 5.02 -14.06 -17.20
CA THR A 96 3.70 -14.63 -17.49
C THR A 96 2.78 -14.41 -16.30
N THR A 97 3.29 -14.62 -15.09
CA THR A 97 2.51 -14.47 -13.86
C THR A 97 3.26 -13.71 -12.76
N GLY A 98 2.51 -12.93 -11.98
CA GLY A 98 2.99 -12.22 -10.79
C GLY A 98 2.23 -12.61 -9.52
N GLY A 99 2.89 -12.51 -8.36
CA GLY A 99 2.28 -12.69 -7.05
C GLY A 99 2.84 -11.71 -6.03
N LEU A 100 1.97 -11.14 -5.20
CA LEU A 100 2.35 -10.25 -4.10
C LEU A 100 1.61 -10.63 -2.83
N LEU A 101 2.35 -10.88 -1.76
CA LEU A 101 1.86 -11.08 -0.41
C LEU A 101 2.47 -10.01 0.49
N ILE A 102 1.62 -9.25 1.18
CA ILE A 102 1.99 -8.31 2.23
C ILE A 102 1.17 -8.67 3.47
N ARG A 103 1.82 -9.04 4.56
CA ARG A 103 1.15 -9.44 5.79
C ARG A 103 1.77 -8.77 7.01
N GLU A 104 0.95 -8.38 7.98
CA GLU A 104 1.41 -7.86 9.29
C GLU A 104 2.39 -6.69 9.17
N SER A 105 2.28 -5.91 8.09
CA SER A 105 3.30 -4.93 7.70
C SER A 105 2.77 -3.51 7.79
N ARG A 106 3.69 -2.54 7.79
CA ARG A 106 3.38 -1.14 7.52
C ARG A 106 3.95 -0.76 6.17
N VAL A 107 3.09 -0.33 5.25
CA VAL A 107 3.49 0.11 3.93
C VAL A 107 3.12 1.57 3.76
N GLY A 108 4.09 2.42 3.41
CA GLY A 108 3.81 3.81 3.08
C GLY A 108 3.02 3.87 1.79
N THR A 109 3.72 3.78 0.67
CA THR A 109 3.08 3.87 -0.66
C THR A 109 3.31 2.65 -1.52
N ILE A 110 2.26 2.19 -2.21
CA ILE A 110 2.37 1.29 -3.36
C ILE A 110 2.29 2.13 -4.64
N ALA A 111 3.38 2.14 -5.39
CA ALA A 111 3.46 2.84 -6.65
C ALA A 111 2.50 2.26 -7.69
N LYS A 112 2.15 3.06 -8.70
CA LYS A 112 1.48 2.52 -9.89
C LYS A 112 2.40 1.57 -10.66
N ASN A 113 1.81 0.66 -11.42
CA ASN A 113 2.48 -0.29 -12.31
C ASN A 113 3.49 -1.18 -11.59
N ILE A 114 3.22 -1.61 -10.34
CA ILE A 114 4.05 -2.63 -9.68
C ILE A 114 4.20 -3.89 -10.54
N LEU A 115 3.14 -4.22 -11.29
CA LEU A 115 3.06 -5.27 -12.28
C LEU A 115 3.26 -4.61 -13.65
N PHE A 116 4.37 -4.90 -14.31
CA PHE A 116 4.70 -4.31 -15.60
C PHE A 116 4.98 -5.39 -16.63
N ASN A 117 4.26 -5.38 -17.74
CA ASN A 117 4.33 -6.45 -18.75
C ASN A 117 4.18 -7.84 -18.10
N THR A 118 3.25 -7.91 -17.13
CA THR A 118 2.89 -9.12 -16.42
C THR A 118 1.50 -9.53 -16.89
N VAL A 119 1.38 -10.69 -17.53
CA VAL A 119 0.15 -11.06 -18.24
C VAL A 119 -0.97 -11.40 -17.26
N LYS A 120 -0.65 -12.17 -16.21
CA LYS A 120 -1.63 -12.62 -15.22
C LYS A 120 -1.15 -12.43 -13.79
N MET A 121 -2.10 -12.39 -12.87
CA MET A 121 -1.84 -12.37 -11.43
C MET A 121 -2.30 -13.67 -10.80
N LYS A 122 -1.42 -14.34 -10.07
CA LYS A 122 -1.76 -15.56 -9.33
C LYS A 122 -2.42 -15.23 -7.99
N TYR A 123 -1.84 -14.28 -7.25
CA TYR A 123 -2.38 -13.82 -5.98
C TYR A 123 -1.95 -12.38 -5.67
N LEU A 124 -2.85 -11.62 -5.03
CA LEU A 124 -2.54 -10.35 -4.37
C LEU A 124 -3.17 -10.33 -3.00
N PHE A 125 -2.35 -10.57 -1.99
CA PHE A 125 -2.78 -10.62 -0.59
C PHE A 125 -2.18 -9.46 0.18
N ILE A 126 -3.04 -8.67 0.81
CA ILE A 126 -2.67 -7.64 1.77
C ILE A 126 -3.49 -7.93 3.02
N GLU A 127 -2.82 -8.32 4.10
CA GLU A 127 -3.45 -8.84 5.31
C GLU A 127 -2.86 -8.20 6.56
N ASN A 128 -3.69 -7.87 7.55
CA ASN A 128 -3.25 -7.30 8.83
C ASN A 128 -2.24 -6.14 8.66
N THR A 129 -2.47 -5.29 7.66
CA THR A 129 -1.46 -4.33 7.16
C THR A 129 -2.05 -2.93 7.14
N THR A 130 -1.24 -1.93 7.47
CA THR A 130 -1.59 -0.52 7.23
C THR A 130 -0.90 -0.04 5.96
N LEU A 131 -1.67 0.51 5.03
CA LEU A 131 -1.21 1.08 3.77
C LEU A 131 -1.60 2.56 3.73
N GLU A 132 -0.63 3.47 3.62
CA GLU A 132 -0.96 4.90 3.58
C GLU A 132 -1.60 5.26 2.24
N ARG A 133 -1.01 4.83 1.11
CA ARG A 133 -1.47 5.26 -0.22
C ARG A 133 -1.20 4.23 -1.31
N VAL A 134 -2.10 4.17 -2.29
CA VAL A 134 -1.84 3.60 -3.63
C VAL A 134 -1.78 4.74 -4.65
N GLU A 135 -0.86 4.71 -5.61
CA GLU A 135 -0.67 5.82 -6.57
C GLU A 135 -1.45 5.68 -7.88
N GLY A 136 -2.08 4.53 -8.12
CA GLY A 136 -2.90 4.27 -9.31
C GLY A 136 -3.00 2.78 -9.63
N TYR A 137 -3.22 2.47 -10.89
CA TYR A 137 -3.27 1.11 -11.43
C TYR A 137 -2.06 0.29 -10.98
N LEU A 138 -2.29 -0.91 -10.45
CA LEU A 138 -1.20 -1.83 -10.12
C LEU A 138 -0.52 -2.41 -11.37
N SER A 139 -1.24 -2.48 -12.49
CA SER A 139 -0.78 -3.01 -13.77
C SER A 139 -0.62 -1.89 -14.80
N ASN A 140 0.33 -2.05 -15.74
CA ASN A 140 0.44 -1.17 -16.91
C ASN A 140 -0.63 -1.47 -17.99
N TYR A 141 -1.40 -2.53 -17.81
CA TYR A 141 -2.61 -2.80 -18.57
C TYR A 141 -3.81 -2.21 -17.83
N ASP A 142 -4.86 -1.85 -18.57
CA ASP A 142 -6.09 -1.32 -17.97
C ASP A 142 -6.63 -2.26 -16.89
N ASN A 143 -6.54 -3.58 -17.15
CA ASN A 143 -6.99 -4.65 -16.27
C ASN A 143 -5.89 -5.71 -16.16
N ILE A 144 -5.83 -6.45 -15.06
CA ILE A 144 -5.00 -7.65 -14.96
C ILE A 144 -5.85 -8.91 -14.84
N SER A 145 -5.53 -9.90 -15.67
CA SER A 145 -6.21 -11.19 -15.66
C SER A 145 -5.76 -12.04 -14.47
N MET A 146 -6.68 -12.70 -13.77
CA MET A 146 -6.33 -13.64 -12.71
C MET A 146 -5.98 -15.02 -13.28
N ASP A 147 -5.02 -15.72 -12.67
CA ASP A 147 -4.55 -17.03 -13.12
C ASP A 147 -4.95 -18.16 -12.17
N LEU A 148 -5.69 -19.14 -12.69
CA LEU A 148 -6.11 -20.36 -12.02
C LEU A 148 -5.33 -21.57 -12.56
N VAL A 149 -4.02 -21.60 -12.35
CA VAL A 149 -3.24 -22.82 -12.64
C VAL A 149 -3.47 -23.83 -11.53
N ASP A 150 -3.85 -25.06 -11.90
CA ASP A 150 -4.11 -26.16 -10.98
C ASP A 150 -2.96 -26.45 -10.00
N GLY A 151 -3.32 -26.94 -8.81
CA GLY A 151 -2.39 -27.54 -7.85
C GLY A 151 -1.94 -26.69 -6.66
N ILE A 152 -2.22 -25.38 -6.60
CA ILE A 152 -1.67 -24.51 -5.53
C ILE A 152 -2.72 -23.56 -4.94
N GLY A 153 -3.21 -23.86 -3.73
CA GLY A 153 -3.78 -22.87 -2.82
C GLY A 153 -4.91 -21.98 -3.34
N TRP A 154 -5.15 -20.88 -2.62
CA TRP A 154 -6.18 -19.86 -2.90
C TRP A 154 -5.67 -18.90 -3.99
N HIS A 155 -6.53 -18.52 -4.94
CA HIS A 155 -6.20 -17.65 -6.07
C HIS A 155 -7.07 -16.39 -6.07
N GLY A 156 -6.46 -15.24 -6.37
CA GLY A 156 -7.18 -13.99 -6.57
C GLY A 156 -6.77 -12.86 -5.63
N LEU A 157 -7.73 -12.02 -5.27
CA LEU A 157 -7.51 -10.79 -4.50
C LEU A 157 -7.93 -10.98 -3.04
N ARG A 158 -7.06 -10.65 -2.09
CA ARG A 158 -7.42 -10.64 -0.67
C ARG A 158 -6.93 -9.39 0.03
N LEU A 159 -7.88 -8.57 0.48
CA LEU A 159 -7.66 -7.50 1.43
C LEU A 159 -8.35 -7.92 2.73
N SER A 160 -7.59 -8.15 3.80
CA SER A 160 -8.15 -8.59 5.09
C SER A 160 -7.53 -7.84 6.26
N ASN A 161 -8.35 -7.23 7.12
CA ASN A 161 -7.87 -6.40 8.24
C ASN A 161 -6.87 -5.33 7.77
N VAL A 162 -7.17 -4.66 6.65
CA VAL A 162 -6.29 -3.64 6.05
C VAL A 162 -6.85 -2.26 6.33
N THR A 163 -5.98 -1.31 6.68
CA THR A 163 -6.33 0.12 6.65
C THR A 163 -5.67 0.79 5.45
N ILE A 164 -6.46 1.45 4.60
CA ILE A 164 -5.99 2.19 3.43
C ILE A 164 -6.48 3.63 3.53
N ALA A 165 -5.57 4.62 3.58
CA ALA A 165 -5.99 6.01 3.76
C ALA A 165 -6.52 6.66 2.48
N SER A 166 -6.00 6.29 1.31
CA SER A 166 -6.48 6.79 0.03
C SER A 166 -6.35 5.73 -1.07
N LEU A 167 -7.42 5.58 -1.87
CA LEU A 167 -7.48 4.63 -2.96
C LEU A 167 -7.89 5.33 -4.27
N PRO A 168 -6.93 5.63 -5.18
CA PRO A 168 -7.22 6.30 -6.44
C PRO A 168 -7.99 5.40 -7.40
N ALA A 169 -8.46 6.02 -8.49
CA ALA A 169 -9.20 5.33 -9.54
C ALA A 169 -8.40 4.15 -10.09
N SER A 170 -9.09 3.04 -10.32
CA SER A 170 -8.57 1.81 -10.94
C SER A 170 -7.37 1.19 -10.23
N SER A 171 -7.23 1.40 -8.93
CA SER A 171 -6.15 0.80 -8.13
C SER A 171 -6.16 -0.72 -8.25
N PHE A 172 -7.32 -1.33 -8.01
CA PHE A 172 -7.50 -2.78 -8.05
C PHE A 172 -8.44 -3.14 -9.19
N ASN A 173 -7.91 -3.34 -10.41
CA ASN A 173 -8.70 -3.70 -11.59
C ASN A 173 -8.41 -5.14 -12.04
N PHE A 174 -9.30 -6.06 -11.69
CA PHE A 174 -9.17 -7.49 -11.93
C PHE A 174 -10.27 -8.03 -12.83
N VAL A 175 -9.88 -8.82 -13.80
CA VAL A 175 -10.78 -9.53 -14.72
C VAL A 175 -10.47 -11.01 -14.70
N TYR A 176 -11.50 -11.84 -14.76
CA TYR A 176 -11.33 -13.27 -15.02
C TYR A 176 -12.43 -13.77 -15.96
N ASP A 177 -12.03 -14.20 -17.15
CA ASP A 177 -12.93 -14.62 -18.22
C ASP A 177 -13.37 -16.09 -18.12
N GLY A 178 -12.88 -16.83 -17.12
CA GLY A 178 -13.17 -18.24 -16.96
C GLY A 178 -12.34 -19.16 -17.86
N SER A 179 -11.31 -18.65 -18.55
CA SER A 179 -10.41 -19.46 -19.36
C SER A 179 -9.39 -20.20 -18.48
N GLY A 180 -9.75 -21.41 -18.04
CA GLY A 180 -8.88 -22.28 -17.26
C GLY A 180 -9.47 -23.69 -17.12
N PRO A 181 -8.64 -24.73 -16.96
CA PRO A 181 -9.08 -26.13 -16.92
C PRO A 181 -9.86 -26.53 -15.65
N THR A 182 -10.29 -25.60 -14.80
CA THR A 182 -10.58 -25.89 -13.39
C THR A 182 -12.05 -25.73 -12.99
N THR A 183 -12.46 -26.53 -12.00
CA THR A 183 -13.72 -26.44 -11.25
C THR A 183 -13.65 -25.43 -10.09
N LYS A 184 -12.53 -24.72 -9.93
CA LYS A 184 -12.32 -23.76 -8.84
C LYS A 184 -12.76 -22.36 -9.27
N GLU A 185 -13.43 -21.67 -8.36
CA GLU A 185 -13.85 -20.29 -8.59
C GLU A 185 -12.73 -19.32 -8.20
N CYS A 186 -12.54 -18.29 -9.01
CA CYS A 186 -11.60 -17.22 -8.67
C CYS A 186 -12.25 -16.36 -7.60
N GLU A 187 -11.53 -16.03 -6.53
CA GLU A 187 -12.14 -15.35 -5.40
C GLU A 187 -11.53 -13.96 -5.18
N ALA A 188 -12.38 -12.99 -4.84
CA ALA A 188 -11.99 -11.66 -4.39
C ALA A 188 -12.62 -11.40 -3.01
N LYS A 189 -11.77 -11.22 -2.00
CA LYS A 189 -12.17 -10.99 -0.61
C LYS A 189 -11.69 -9.62 -0.13
N ILE A 190 -12.60 -8.77 0.29
CA ILE A 190 -12.34 -7.49 0.97
C ILE A 190 -13.05 -7.56 2.31
N ILE A 191 -12.32 -7.83 3.38
CA ILE A 191 -12.91 -8.23 4.66
C ILE A 191 -12.30 -7.42 5.81
N ASN A 192 -13.13 -6.88 6.69
CA ASN A 192 -12.70 -6.15 7.90
C ASN A 192 -11.70 -5.03 7.60
N CYS A 193 -11.83 -4.38 6.44
CA CYS A 193 -10.93 -3.31 6.03
C CYS A 193 -11.51 -1.94 6.40
N ARG A 194 -10.63 -0.97 6.62
CA ARG A 194 -10.98 0.46 6.72
C ARG A 194 -10.34 1.19 5.54
N ILE A 195 -11.16 1.62 4.58
CA ILE A 195 -10.68 2.23 3.33
C ILE A 195 -11.29 3.62 3.21
N ALA A 196 -10.45 4.66 3.17
CA ALA A 196 -10.86 6.04 3.04
C ALA A 196 -10.47 6.63 1.67
N ASP A 197 -11.10 7.74 1.29
CA ASP A 197 -10.84 8.48 0.05
C ASP A 197 -10.88 7.61 -1.20
N VAL A 198 -11.96 6.85 -1.34
CA VAL A 198 -12.14 5.90 -2.44
C VAL A 198 -12.66 6.63 -3.68
N GLN A 199 -11.79 6.76 -4.68
CA GLN A 199 -12.12 7.41 -5.95
C GLN A 199 -13.00 6.52 -6.84
N SER A 200 -13.58 7.12 -7.89
CA SER A 200 -14.37 6.39 -8.88
C SER A 200 -13.58 5.27 -9.55
N GLY A 201 -14.16 4.09 -9.65
CA GLY A 201 -13.54 2.89 -10.23
C GLY A 201 -12.34 2.36 -9.46
N ALA A 202 -12.13 2.77 -8.20
CA ALA A 202 -10.97 2.36 -7.41
C ALA A 202 -10.83 0.83 -7.29
N ILE A 203 -11.95 0.13 -7.20
CA ILE A 203 -12.01 -1.33 -7.21
C ILE A 203 -12.91 -1.74 -8.38
N LEU A 204 -12.34 -2.46 -9.34
CA LEU A 204 -13.05 -3.05 -10.47
C LEU A 204 -12.84 -4.56 -10.45
N LEU A 205 -13.93 -5.31 -10.35
CA LEU A 205 -13.95 -6.78 -10.40
C LEU A 205 -14.92 -7.21 -11.49
N LYS A 206 -14.45 -7.98 -12.48
CA LYS A 206 -15.29 -8.41 -13.60
C LYS A 206 -15.07 -9.85 -14.03
N GLY A 207 -16.17 -10.54 -14.34
CA GLY A 207 -16.17 -11.89 -14.93
C GLY A 207 -16.50 -13.00 -13.92
N LYS A 208 -15.97 -14.21 -14.09
CA LYS A 208 -16.34 -15.39 -13.30
C LYS A 208 -15.63 -15.43 -11.92
N ILE A 209 -15.94 -14.46 -11.07
CA ILE A 209 -15.29 -14.24 -9.77
C ILE A 209 -16.33 -14.29 -8.66
N ASP A 210 -16.04 -15.02 -7.59
CA ASP A 210 -16.80 -14.92 -6.35
C ASP A 210 -16.25 -13.78 -5.51
N VAL A 211 -17.14 -12.87 -5.12
CA VAL A 211 -16.79 -11.62 -4.45
C VAL A 211 -17.41 -11.60 -3.06
N THR A 212 -16.57 -11.45 -2.04
CA THR A 212 -16.99 -11.20 -0.66
C THR A 212 -16.46 -9.87 -0.18
N ILE A 213 -17.35 -8.93 0.08
CA ILE A 213 -17.09 -7.62 0.67
C ILE A 213 -17.82 -7.59 2.01
N ARG A 214 -17.11 -7.85 3.11
CA ARG A 214 -17.76 -8.04 4.42
C ARG A 214 -17.09 -7.30 5.58
N GLY A 215 -17.87 -6.69 6.46
CA GLY A 215 -17.37 -6.11 7.71
C GLY A 215 -16.48 -4.89 7.50
N ASN A 216 -16.57 -4.22 6.36
CA ASN A 216 -15.68 -3.10 6.02
C ASN A 216 -16.25 -1.76 6.46
N THR A 217 -15.35 -0.81 6.73
CA THR A 217 -15.67 0.61 6.87
C THR A 217 -15.11 1.37 5.67
N PHE A 218 -16.02 1.89 4.86
CA PHE A 218 -15.73 2.65 3.65
C PHE A 218 -16.01 4.13 3.90
N GLN A 219 -15.00 4.99 3.78
CA GLN A 219 -15.14 6.42 4.04
C GLN A 219 -14.98 7.22 2.76
N ARG A 220 -15.86 8.20 2.57
CA ARG A 220 -15.82 9.17 1.47
C ARG A 220 -15.82 8.54 0.08
N LEU A 221 -16.75 7.63 -0.18
CA LEU A 221 -16.86 6.96 -1.49
C LEU A 221 -17.42 7.92 -2.55
N ARG A 222 -16.70 8.03 -3.67
CA ARG A 222 -17.18 8.73 -4.88
C ARG A 222 -18.06 7.84 -5.74
N LYS A 223 -18.70 8.45 -6.75
CA LYS A 223 -19.53 7.72 -7.72
C LYS A 223 -18.79 6.52 -8.32
N ASP A 224 -19.47 5.37 -8.38
CA ASP A 224 -18.96 4.12 -8.94
C ASP A 224 -17.59 3.69 -8.36
N ALA A 225 -17.33 3.97 -7.08
CA ALA A 225 -16.07 3.61 -6.42
C ALA A 225 -15.81 2.10 -6.40
N LEU A 226 -16.87 1.32 -6.23
CA LEU A 226 -16.88 -0.14 -6.29
C LEU A 226 -17.62 -0.58 -7.55
N MET A 227 -16.87 -1.04 -8.56
CA MET A 227 -17.39 -1.54 -9.83
C MET A 227 -17.28 -3.06 -9.86
N VAL A 228 -18.33 -3.75 -9.41
CA VAL A 228 -18.37 -5.21 -9.34
C VAL A 228 -19.41 -5.71 -10.35
N ASN A 229 -18.93 -6.39 -11.39
CA ASN A 229 -19.76 -6.99 -12.44
C ASN A 229 -19.30 -8.43 -12.67
N VAL A 230 -19.76 -9.32 -11.79
CA VAL A 230 -19.31 -10.70 -11.74
C VAL A 230 -20.46 -11.66 -12.03
N THR A 231 -20.11 -12.86 -12.51
CA THR A 231 -21.07 -13.95 -12.72
C THR A 231 -21.04 -15.00 -11.60
N GLY A 232 -20.03 -14.94 -10.72
CA GLY A 232 -19.98 -15.73 -9.49
C GLY A 232 -20.84 -15.13 -8.38
N ASP A 233 -20.73 -15.67 -7.18
CA ASP A 233 -21.49 -15.21 -6.02
C ASP A 233 -21.03 -13.81 -5.58
N LEU A 234 -21.97 -12.93 -5.22
CA LEU A 234 -21.68 -11.62 -4.64
C LEU A 234 -22.23 -11.51 -3.22
N LYS A 235 -21.35 -11.41 -2.23
CA LYS A 235 -21.69 -11.14 -0.83
C LYS A 235 -21.22 -9.76 -0.44
N PHE A 236 -22.15 -8.85 -0.18
CA PHE A 236 -21.89 -7.52 0.34
C PHE A 236 -22.61 -7.37 1.68
N GLU A 237 -21.91 -7.63 2.78
CA GLU A 237 -22.53 -7.84 4.09
C GLU A 237 -21.86 -7.05 5.21
N GLU A 238 -22.64 -6.58 6.18
CA GLU A 238 -22.10 -6.00 7.43
C GLU A 238 -21.12 -4.84 7.17
N ASN A 239 -21.28 -4.10 6.06
CA ASN A 239 -20.43 -2.96 5.73
C ASN A 239 -21.03 -1.66 6.25
N SER A 240 -20.17 -0.77 6.73
CA SER A 240 -20.49 0.63 7.04
C SER A 240 -19.91 1.53 5.96
N VAL A 241 -20.76 2.23 5.22
CA VAL A 241 -20.37 3.00 4.05
C VAL A 241 -20.76 4.46 4.19
N GLU A 242 -19.79 5.35 4.15
CA GLU A 242 -20.00 6.79 4.07
C GLU A 242 -19.84 7.28 2.62
N LEU A 243 -20.91 7.78 2.05
CA LEU A 243 -20.98 8.22 0.66
C LEU A 243 -20.73 9.73 0.56
N LEU A 244 -19.84 10.14 -0.33
CA LEU A 244 -19.78 11.55 -0.79
C LEU A 244 -20.84 11.84 -1.83
N GLU A 245 -21.24 10.82 -2.61
CA GLU A 245 -22.16 10.96 -3.73
C GLU A 245 -23.27 9.91 -3.69
N PRO A 246 -24.52 10.24 -4.06
CA PRO A 246 -25.66 9.33 -3.96
C PRO A 246 -25.55 8.05 -4.81
N ARG A 247 -24.65 8.01 -5.80
CA ARG A 247 -24.49 6.90 -6.75
C ARG A 247 -23.17 6.15 -6.58
N ALA A 248 -22.56 6.23 -5.40
CA ALA A 248 -21.26 5.62 -5.12
C ALA A 248 -21.25 4.08 -5.21
N LEU A 249 -22.38 3.42 -4.96
CA LEU A 249 -22.51 1.96 -4.99
C LEU A 249 -23.24 1.43 -6.24
N LYS A 250 -23.53 2.30 -7.22
CA LYS A 250 -24.22 1.91 -8.46
C LYS A 250 -23.38 0.96 -9.34
N GLY A 251 -22.06 0.97 -9.16
CA GLY A 251 -21.16 0.03 -9.82
C GLY A 251 -21.27 -1.42 -9.31
N LEU A 252 -21.96 -1.67 -8.21
CA LEU A 252 -22.25 -3.03 -7.73
C LEU A 252 -23.45 -3.60 -8.50
N ILE A 253 -23.18 -4.48 -9.46
CA ILE A 253 -24.19 -5.17 -10.27
C ILE A 253 -24.49 -6.52 -9.63
N CYS A 254 -25.73 -6.71 -9.20
CA CYS A 254 -26.16 -7.93 -8.52
C CYS A 254 -26.64 -8.98 -9.52
N GLY A 255 -26.02 -10.17 -9.46
CA GLY A 255 -26.41 -11.37 -10.22
C GLY A 255 -27.39 -12.26 -9.45
N GLY A 256 -27.66 -13.46 -9.98
CA GLY A 256 -28.64 -14.40 -9.42
C GLY A 256 -28.35 -14.86 -7.98
N ASN A 257 -27.07 -14.97 -7.60
CA ASN A 257 -26.63 -15.35 -6.26
C ASN A 257 -25.99 -14.16 -5.54
N THR A 258 -26.81 -13.15 -5.21
CA THR A 258 -26.33 -11.95 -4.50
C THR A 258 -26.94 -11.87 -3.10
N GLN A 259 -26.09 -11.62 -2.10
CA GLN A 259 -26.47 -11.39 -0.70
C GLN A 259 -26.05 -9.97 -0.27
N MET A 260 -27.00 -9.20 0.26
CA MET A 260 -26.84 -7.76 0.55
C MET A 260 -27.33 -7.42 1.98
N ASP A 261 -26.79 -8.08 2.99
CA ASP A 261 -27.38 -8.06 4.34
C ASP A 261 -26.65 -7.14 5.32
N LYS A 262 -27.43 -6.49 6.21
CA LYS A 262 -26.93 -5.72 7.37
C LYS A 262 -25.94 -4.60 7.03
N ASN A 263 -26.11 -3.95 5.88
CA ASN A 263 -25.26 -2.82 5.50
C ASN A 263 -25.81 -1.50 6.04
N ILE A 264 -24.92 -0.63 6.52
CA ILE A 264 -25.24 0.71 6.99
C ILE A 264 -24.68 1.70 5.98
N VAL A 265 -25.53 2.59 5.47
CA VAL A 265 -25.15 3.60 4.47
C VAL A 265 -25.40 4.98 5.06
N HIS A 266 -24.31 5.71 5.29
CA HIS A 266 -24.32 7.11 5.69
C HIS A 266 -24.29 8.00 4.45
N LEU A 267 -25.34 8.80 4.29
CA LEU A 267 -25.44 9.81 3.24
C LEU A 267 -25.15 11.18 3.84
N ASN A 268 -24.08 11.81 3.37
CA ASN A 268 -23.85 13.23 3.60
C ASN A 268 -24.70 14.01 2.59
N ALA A 269 -25.88 14.46 2.99
CA ALA A 269 -26.75 15.24 2.10
C ALA A 269 -26.15 16.65 1.89
N PRO A 270 -25.94 17.10 0.63
CA PRO A 270 -25.56 18.48 0.38
C PRO A 270 -26.72 19.42 0.77
N SER A 271 -26.35 20.52 1.42
CA SER A 271 -27.21 21.53 2.07
C SER A 271 -28.35 22.14 1.23
N GLU A 272 -28.39 21.95 -0.09
CA GLU A 272 -29.23 22.78 -0.97
C GLU A 272 -29.98 22.05 -2.10
N ALA A 273 -29.86 20.72 -2.23
CA ALA A 273 -30.68 19.98 -3.18
C ALA A 273 -31.69 19.12 -2.41
N PRO A 274 -32.98 19.09 -2.79
CA PRO A 274 -33.89 18.09 -2.29
C PRO A 274 -33.29 16.72 -2.66
N TYR A 275 -32.73 16.03 -1.67
CA TYR A 275 -32.28 14.66 -1.86
C TYR A 275 -33.53 13.89 -2.27
N ASN A 276 -33.59 13.50 -3.53
CA ASN A 276 -34.66 12.67 -4.05
C ASN A 276 -34.44 11.29 -3.42
N ALA A 277 -34.95 11.12 -2.20
CA ALA A 277 -34.79 9.93 -1.36
C ALA A 277 -35.36 8.65 -1.98
N SER A 278 -35.91 8.76 -3.19
CA SER A 278 -36.40 7.66 -4.02
C SER A 278 -35.30 6.91 -4.79
N GLY A 279 -34.08 7.45 -4.90
CA GLY A 279 -32.99 6.78 -5.60
C GLY A 279 -32.14 5.92 -4.68
N SER A 280 -32.27 4.59 -4.76
CA SER A 280 -31.36 3.65 -4.09
C SER A 280 -29.89 3.93 -4.48
N PRO A 281 -28.92 3.89 -3.55
CA PRO A 281 -27.50 4.05 -3.88
C PRO A 281 -26.94 2.85 -4.65
N PHE A 282 -27.68 1.74 -4.73
CA PHE A 282 -27.33 0.50 -5.42
C PHE A 282 -27.84 0.48 -6.86
N ASP A 283 -27.31 -0.43 -7.66
CA ASP A 283 -27.88 -0.71 -8.98
C ASP A 283 -29.27 -1.34 -8.86
N LYS A 284 -30.11 -1.11 -9.88
CA LYS A 284 -31.48 -1.67 -9.96
C LYS A 284 -31.51 -3.20 -9.89
N SER A 285 -30.45 -3.87 -10.34
CA SER A 285 -30.31 -5.33 -10.28
C SER A 285 -30.29 -5.88 -8.86
N CYS A 286 -29.93 -5.06 -7.87
CA CYS A 286 -29.85 -5.45 -6.47
C CYS A 286 -31.21 -5.47 -5.75
N GLY A 287 -32.29 -5.09 -6.43
CA GLY A 287 -33.63 -5.03 -5.85
C GLY A 287 -33.70 -4.05 -4.67
N ASN A 288 -34.26 -4.52 -3.55
CA ASN A 288 -34.45 -3.74 -2.32
C ASN A 288 -33.63 -4.35 -1.18
N PRO A 289 -32.31 -4.09 -1.11
CA PRO A 289 -31.47 -4.64 -0.05
C PRO A 289 -31.86 -4.10 1.33
N GLN A 290 -31.64 -4.89 2.38
CA GLN A 290 -31.84 -4.43 3.76
C GLN A 290 -30.73 -3.45 4.15
N ILE A 291 -30.99 -2.16 3.98
CA ILE A 291 -30.04 -1.09 4.25
C ILE A 291 -30.57 -0.11 5.29
N PHE A 292 -29.70 0.30 6.20
CA PHE A 292 -29.98 1.37 7.13
C PHE A 292 -29.39 2.67 6.57
N ILE A 293 -30.27 3.56 6.10
CA ILE A 293 -29.86 4.86 5.59
C ILE A 293 -29.84 5.87 6.74
N VAL A 294 -28.67 6.42 7.02
CA VAL A 294 -28.50 7.50 7.99
C VAL A 294 -28.20 8.78 7.22
N ILE A 295 -29.17 9.70 7.21
CA ILE A 295 -28.99 11.03 6.62
C ILE A 295 -28.45 11.94 7.73
N SER A 296 -27.18 12.32 7.60
CA SER A 296 -26.59 13.30 8.50
C SER A 296 -26.77 14.69 7.91
N PRO A 297 -27.24 15.69 8.69
CA PRO A 297 -27.20 17.08 8.24
C PRO A 297 -25.74 17.44 7.94
N PRO A 298 -25.47 18.30 6.94
CA PRO A 298 -24.12 18.73 6.63
C PRO A 298 -23.49 19.25 7.94
N GLN A 299 -22.38 18.64 8.37
CA GLN A 299 -21.64 19.20 9.49
C GLN A 299 -21.34 20.65 9.12
N PRO A 300 -21.68 21.63 9.98
CA PRO A 300 -21.36 23.02 9.71
C PRO A 300 -19.86 23.03 9.41
N ARG A 301 -19.47 23.62 8.28
CA ARG A 301 -18.06 23.86 7.99
C ARG A 301 -17.52 24.62 9.19
N THR A 302 -16.85 23.94 10.11
CA THR A 302 -15.84 24.56 10.94
C THR A 302 -14.77 24.96 9.96
N GLU A 303 -14.92 26.14 9.37
CA GLU A 303 -13.79 26.84 8.79
C GLU A 303 -12.69 26.76 9.83
N SER A 304 -11.64 26.03 9.49
CA SER A 304 -10.46 25.96 10.32
C SER A 304 -9.87 27.37 10.34
N ARG A 305 -10.31 28.18 11.29
CA ARG A 305 -9.69 29.46 11.69
C ARG A 305 -8.21 29.29 12.09
N THR A 306 -7.66 28.08 11.99
CA THR A 306 -6.25 27.75 12.16
C THR A 306 -5.36 28.26 11.03
N SER A 307 -5.86 28.48 9.80
CA SER A 307 -5.04 29.01 8.70
C SER A 307 -4.59 30.46 8.98
N ASN A 308 -5.53 31.35 9.34
CA ASN A 308 -5.18 32.75 9.61
C ASN A 308 -4.36 32.89 10.90
N ALA A 309 -4.64 32.08 11.94
CA ALA A 309 -3.88 32.11 13.18
C ALA A 309 -2.44 31.60 13.01
N THR A 310 -2.20 30.56 12.20
CA THR A 310 -0.84 30.07 11.91
C THR A 310 -0.06 31.03 11.04
N TRP A 311 -0.68 31.68 10.05
CA TRP A 311 -0.03 32.74 9.26
C TRP A 311 0.34 33.97 10.09
N VAL A 312 -0.53 34.39 11.02
CA VAL A 312 -0.24 35.49 11.96
C VAL A 312 0.87 35.11 12.94
N LEU A 313 0.89 33.87 13.46
CA LEU A 313 1.98 33.40 14.32
C LEU A 313 3.30 33.30 13.57
N LEU A 314 3.30 32.79 12.34
CA LEU A 314 4.51 32.67 11.52
C LEU A 314 5.10 34.04 11.18
N THR A 315 4.24 35.02 10.85
CA THR A 315 4.67 36.40 10.57
C THR A 315 5.19 37.12 11.81
N LEU A 316 4.56 36.94 12.97
CA LEU A 316 5.07 37.44 14.25
C LEU A 316 6.42 36.81 14.63
N LEU A 317 6.60 35.51 14.41
CA LEU A 317 7.87 34.81 14.68
C LEU A 317 8.98 35.34 13.77
N LEU A 318 8.68 35.56 12.48
CA LEU A 318 9.64 36.11 11.51
C LEU A 318 10.06 37.55 11.86
N LEU A 319 9.12 38.37 12.32
CA LEU A 319 9.38 39.72 12.83
C LEU A 319 10.25 39.69 14.09
N LEU A 320 10.01 38.75 15.00
CA LEU A 320 10.80 38.61 16.22
C LEU A 320 12.25 38.20 15.89
N ILE A 321 12.44 37.22 15.00
CA ILE A 321 13.77 36.75 14.57
C ILE A 321 14.55 37.88 13.88
N THR A 322 13.89 38.65 13.01
CA THR A 322 14.54 39.79 12.34
C THR A 322 14.89 40.90 13.33
N ALA A 323 14.03 41.20 14.30
CA ALA A 323 14.33 42.17 15.36
C ALA A 323 15.50 41.73 16.24
N VAL A 324 15.56 40.45 16.63
CA VAL A 324 16.69 39.90 17.42
C VAL A 324 17.99 39.91 16.62
N ALA A 325 17.95 39.58 15.33
CA ALA A 325 19.12 39.67 14.45
C ALA A 325 19.61 41.13 14.32
N PHE A 326 18.70 42.09 14.18
CA PHE A 326 19.03 43.51 14.10
C PHE A 326 19.64 44.02 15.41
N MET A 327 19.06 43.64 16.55
CA MET A 327 19.59 43.92 17.89
C MET A 327 20.97 43.30 18.09
N GLY A 328 21.18 42.06 17.63
CA GLY A 328 22.48 41.37 17.67
C GLY A 328 23.55 42.09 16.86
N VAL A 329 23.22 42.51 15.63
CA VAL A 329 24.13 43.31 14.78
C VAL A 329 24.43 44.66 15.41
N PHE A 330 23.42 45.35 15.96
CA PHE A 330 23.60 46.64 16.63
C PHE A 330 24.49 46.54 17.88
N PHE A 331 24.24 45.53 18.73
CA PHE A 331 25.07 45.27 19.91
C PHE A 331 26.49 44.85 19.55
N TYR A 332 26.67 44.01 18.54
CA TYR A 332 27.99 43.61 18.06
C TYR A 332 28.79 44.82 17.57
N ARG A 333 28.15 45.73 16.81
CA ARG A 333 28.77 46.96 16.31
C ARG A 333 29.15 47.92 17.46
N ASN A 334 28.30 48.06 18.47
CA ASN A 334 28.59 48.86 19.67
C ASN A 334 29.69 48.23 20.54
N GLN A 335 29.76 46.91 20.65
CA GLN A 335 30.86 46.24 21.35
C GLN A 335 32.20 46.39 20.63
N THR A 336 32.22 46.38 19.29
CA THR A 336 33.45 46.70 18.54
C THR A 336 33.91 48.15 18.75
N PHE A 337 32.98 49.09 18.92
CA PHE A 337 33.30 50.49 19.23
C PHE A 337 33.87 50.64 20.66
N LEU A 338 33.30 49.93 21.64
CA LEU A 338 33.78 49.93 23.03
C LEU A 338 35.09 49.15 23.22
N ARG A 339 35.37 48.12 22.39
CA ARG A 339 36.64 47.37 22.42
C ARG A 339 37.84 48.18 21.90
N GLN A 340 37.63 49.23 21.12
CA GLN A 340 38.72 50.15 20.73
C GLN A 340 39.08 51.16 21.85
N TYR A 341 38.21 51.34 22.85
CA TYR A 341 38.45 52.24 23.99
C TYR A 341 39.08 51.57 25.23
N LYS A 342 39.18 50.23 25.25
CA LYS A 342 39.70 49.44 26.39
C LYS A 342 40.89 48.56 26.02
N ARG A 343 41.81 49.06 25.19
CA ARG A 343 43.19 48.52 25.07
C ARG A 343 44.19 49.49 25.71
N GLY A 344 44.12 49.54 27.04
CA GLY A 344 45.22 49.91 27.91
C GLY A 344 45.13 49.01 29.13
N GLY A 345 45.99 47.99 29.21
CA GLY A 345 46.29 47.30 30.47
C GLY A 345 46.01 45.78 30.53
N VAL A 346 47.13 45.05 30.49
CA VAL A 346 47.47 43.89 31.34
C VAL A 346 46.81 42.51 31.10
N GLN A 347 47.60 41.71 30.38
CA GLN A 347 47.94 40.28 30.46
C GLN A 347 47.74 39.53 31.80
N GLU A 348 47.15 38.32 31.77
CA GLU A 348 47.70 37.11 32.41
C GLU A 348 46.95 35.80 32.05
N CYS A 349 47.59 34.67 32.34
CA CYS A 349 47.46 33.34 31.73
C CYS A 349 46.47 32.36 32.40
N THR A 350 46.37 31.18 31.75
CA THR A 350 46.43 29.80 32.30
C THR A 350 45.16 28.92 32.41
N THR A 351 45.17 27.91 31.52
CA THR A 351 45.01 26.43 31.70
C THR A 351 43.68 25.69 31.92
N MET A 352 43.64 24.55 31.21
CA MET A 352 42.70 23.42 31.14
C MET A 352 42.39 22.70 32.46
N GLN A 353 41.26 21.98 32.52
CA GLN A 353 41.23 20.56 32.94
C GLN A 353 39.98 19.78 32.46
N GLU A 354 40.20 18.47 32.27
CA GLU A 354 39.34 17.37 31.78
C GLU A 354 38.08 17.04 32.60
N LEU A 355 37.14 16.26 32.02
CA LEU A 355 36.64 15.02 32.64
C LEU A 355 35.85 14.10 31.67
N GLN A 356 35.94 12.80 31.97
CA GLN A 356 35.64 11.59 31.21
C GLN A 356 34.33 10.91 31.67
N ASN A 357 33.87 9.91 30.87
CA ASN A 357 33.06 8.72 31.23
C ASN A 357 31.53 8.87 31.46
N SER A 358 30.63 7.91 31.19
CA SER A 358 30.69 6.52 30.68
C SER A 358 29.27 5.94 30.37
N ASP A 359 29.28 4.79 29.69
CA ASP A 359 28.47 3.56 29.85
C ASP A 359 27.17 3.23 29.07
N GLU A 360 27.19 1.97 28.61
CA GLU A 360 26.34 1.20 27.70
C GLU A 360 25.31 0.29 28.42
N LEU A 361 24.48 -0.32 27.57
CA LEU A 361 23.16 -0.92 27.76
C LEU A 361 23.19 -2.46 27.91
N SER A 362 22.26 -3.02 28.69
CA SER A 362 22.01 -4.46 28.85
C SER A 362 20.95 -5.03 27.88
N THR A 363 21.14 -6.26 27.44
CA THR A 363 20.21 -7.12 26.68
C THR A 363 19.71 -8.32 27.52
N VAL A 364 18.53 -8.88 27.18
CA VAL A 364 18.31 -10.28 26.71
C VAL A 364 16.81 -10.71 26.81
N GLU A 365 16.31 -11.15 25.64
CA GLU A 365 15.33 -12.20 25.22
C GLU A 365 14.08 -12.64 26.03
N GLU A 366 13.00 -12.90 25.28
CA GLU A 366 12.38 -14.24 25.21
C GLU A 366 11.60 -14.47 23.89
N ASP A 367 11.76 -15.68 23.35
CA ASP A 367 11.27 -16.20 22.07
C ASP A 367 9.91 -16.92 22.21
N LEU A 368 9.07 -16.94 21.17
CA LEU A 368 8.11 -18.04 20.99
C LEU A 368 7.72 -18.27 19.51
N ASP A 369 7.90 -19.54 19.16
CA ASP A 369 7.76 -20.21 17.87
C ASP A 369 6.30 -20.34 17.44
N THR A 370 5.97 -20.00 16.18
CA THR A 370 4.70 -20.38 15.55
C THR A 370 4.93 -20.81 14.11
N GLY A 371 4.60 -22.07 13.84
CA GLY A 371 4.69 -22.70 12.53
C GLY A 371 3.88 -21.94 11.48
N LEU A 372 4.58 -21.40 10.48
CA LEU A 372 4.02 -20.70 9.33
C LEU A 372 4.38 -21.45 8.05
N SER A 373 3.40 -22.15 7.46
CA SER A 373 3.50 -22.65 6.08
C SER A 373 3.24 -21.49 5.10
N ASN A 374 4.17 -21.29 4.18
CA ASN A 374 4.12 -20.25 3.15
C ASN A 374 3.57 -20.88 1.85
N PRO A 375 2.49 -20.35 1.24
CA PRO A 375 1.91 -20.89 0.01
C PRO A 375 2.85 -20.82 -1.21
N ILE A 376 3.99 -20.14 -1.09
CA ILE A 376 4.98 -20.01 -2.17
C ILE A 376 5.74 -21.32 -2.48
N TYR A 377 5.72 -22.32 -1.58
CA TYR A 377 6.65 -23.47 -1.64
C TYR A 377 6.05 -24.80 -2.12
N ASP A 378 4.79 -24.86 -2.55
CA ASP A 378 4.21 -26.12 -3.02
C ASP A 378 4.38 -26.27 -4.55
N ILE A 379 5.62 -26.46 -4.98
CA ILE A 379 5.93 -26.95 -6.32
C ILE A 379 6.30 -28.42 -6.17
N ARG A 380 5.31 -29.31 -6.25
CA ARG A 380 5.61 -30.73 -6.51
C ARG A 380 5.87 -30.86 -8.01
N GLU A 381 7.00 -31.50 -8.33
CA GLU A 381 7.30 -31.91 -9.70
C GLU A 381 6.14 -32.77 -10.24
N PRO A 382 5.76 -32.60 -11.51
CA PRO A 382 4.86 -33.54 -12.17
C PRO A 382 5.56 -34.91 -12.25
N SER A 383 4.93 -35.92 -11.66
CA SER A 383 5.29 -37.34 -11.81
C SER A 383 4.95 -37.86 -13.19
#